data_AF-A0A8J6LB91-F1
#
_entry.id   AF-A0A8J6LB91-F1
#
_cell.length_a   1.000
_cell.length_b   1.000
_cell.length_c   1.000
_cell.angle_alpha   90.00
_cell.angle_beta   90.00
_cell.angle_gamma   90.00
#
_symmetry.space_group_name_H-M   'P 1'
#
loop_
_entity.id
_entity.type
_entity.pdbx_description
1 polymer ?
#
loop_
_entity_poly.entity_id
_entity_poly.type
_entity_poly.pdbx_seq_one_letter_code
_entity_poly.pdbx_strand_id
1 'polypeptide(L)'
;MSLGLYAILLTVFLPRIAAHGRLIDPPSRASAWRYGFDTPHNYNDHELYCGGFTRQWVKNEGKCGVCGDAWDTKASSSANTLWAASSTSASNSPPTTSATSPSPSARITRRPVSSASTSTSSDW
;
A
#
# COMPACT_ATOMS: atom_id res chain seq x y z
N MET A 1 19.87 -38.32 28.32
CA MET A 1 18.78 -38.66 27.38
C MET A 1 17.54 -37.75 27.54
N SER A 2 17.21 -37.25 28.74
CA SER A 2 16.00 -36.42 28.96
C SER A 2 16.08 -34.97 28.43
N LEU A 3 17.25 -34.30 28.51
CA LEU A 3 17.40 -32.92 28.02
C LEU A 3 17.14 -32.75 26.51
N GLY A 4 17.55 -33.73 25.70
CA GLY A 4 17.36 -33.68 24.25
C GLY A 4 15.88 -33.76 23.85
N LEU A 5 15.09 -34.59 24.54
CA LEU A 5 13.64 -34.70 24.30
C LEU A 5 12.92 -33.39 24.67
N TYR A 6 13.31 -32.75 25.77
CA TYR A 6 12.73 -31.49 26.21
C TYR A 6 13.05 -30.33 25.25
N ALA A 7 14.28 -30.29 24.72
CA ALA A 7 14.67 -29.33 23.68
C ALA A 7 13.87 -29.53 22.38
N ILE A 8 13.69 -30.78 21.94
CA ILE A 8 12.89 -31.09 20.74
C ILE A 8 11.43 -30.68 20.95
N LEU A 9 10.82 -31.05 22.09
CA LEU A 9 9.47 -30.62 22.43
C LEU A 9 9.34 -29.09 22.42
N LEU A 10 10.25 -28.37 23.08
CA LEU A 10 10.24 -26.91 23.08
C LEU A 10 10.27 -26.31 21.66
N THR A 11 11.10 -26.85 20.75
CA THR A 11 11.17 -26.34 19.38
C THR A 11 9.92 -26.61 18.54
N VAL A 12 9.25 -27.75 18.75
CA VAL A 12 8.02 -28.11 18.00
C VAL A 12 6.81 -27.27 18.44
N PHE A 13 6.80 -26.83 19.70
CA PHE A 13 5.73 -25.99 20.24
C PHE A 13 5.94 -24.48 20.01
N LEU A 14 7.02 -24.05 19.36
CA LEU A 14 7.18 -22.64 18.99
C LEU A 14 6.16 -22.27 17.90
N PRO A 15 5.34 -21.20 18.11
CA PRO A 15 4.39 -20.76 17.10
C PRO A 15 5.13 -20.27 15.86
N ARG A 16 4.65 -20.66 14.67
CA ARG A 16 5.14 -20.09 13.41
C ARG A 16 4.51 -18.72 13.18
N ILE A 17 5.35 -17.72 12.94
CA ILE A 17 4.92 -16.36 12.64
C ILE A 17 4.98 -16.16 11.13
N ALA A 18 3.86 -15.74 10.52
CA ALA A 18 3.81 -15.26 9.15
C ALA A 18 3.83 -13.73 9.18
N ALA A 19 4.98 -13.14 8.91
CA ALA A 19 5.15 -11.69 8.91
C ALA A 19 5.10 -11.13 7.48
N HIS A 20 4.55 -9.91 7.37
CA HIS A 20 4.57 -9.11 6.15
C HIS A 20 5.43 -7.86 6.38
N GLY A 21 6.00 -7.34 5.30
CA GLY A 21 6.96 -6.24 5.35
C GLY A 21 6.55 -5.08 4.46
N ARG A 22 7.00 -3.88 4.82
CA ARG A 22 6.87 -2.67 4.01
C ARG A 22 8.10 -1.80 4.16
N LEU A 23 8.41 -1.01 3.13
CA LEU A 23 9.52 -0.06 3.19
C LEU A 23 9.08 1.21 3.95
N ILE A 24 9.83 1.56 5.00
CA ILE A 24 9.53 2.67 5.91
C ILE A 24 10.42 3.89 5.66
N ASP A 25 11.69 3.67 5.32
CA ASP A 25 12.66 4.74 5.10
C ASP A 25 13.48 4.46 3.83
N PRO A 26 13.28 5.23 2.74
CA PRO A 26 12.20 6.20 2.55
C PRO A 26 10.82 5.52 2.53
N PRO A 27 9.73 6.16 2.99
CA PRO A 27 8.43 5.51 3.08
C PRO A 27 7.96 5.06 1.70
N SER A 28 7.53 3.80 1.62
CA SER A 28 7.02 3.24 0.39
C SER A 28 5.82 4.04 -0.11
N ARG A 29 5.56 3.90 -1.41
CA ARG A 29 4.39 4.42 -2.09
C ARG A 29 3.06 4.15 -1.36
N ALA A 30 2.94 2.95 -0.77
CA ALA A 30 1.76 2.51 -0.04
C ALA A 30 1.72 2.98 1.42
N SER A 31 2.89 3.28 2.00
CA SER A 31 3.04 3.65 3.41
C SER A 31 3.15 5.15 3.63
N ALA A 32 3.30 5.95 2.57
CA ALA A 32 3.50 7.40 2.63
C ALA A 32 2.39 8.12 3.42
N TRP A 33 1.12 7.72 3.28
CA TRP A 33 0.00 8.32 4.03
C TRP A 33 0.20 8.28 5.56
N ARG A 34 0.92 7.27 6.08
CA ARG A 34 1.22 7.15 7.51
C ARG A 34 2.17 8.24 8.03
N TYR A 35 2.92 8.85 7.13
CA TYR A 35 3.94 9.86 7.42
C TYR A 35 3.52 11.27 6.98
N GLY A 36 2.21 11.48 6.72
CA GLY A 36 1.64 12.79 6.45
C GLY A 36 1.69 13.23 4.98
N PHE A 37 2.05 12.34 4.05
CA PHE A 37 1.94 12.61 2.63
C PHE A 37 0.47 12.54 2.17
N ASP A 38 0.05 13.46 1.30
CA ASP A 38 -1.29 13.48 0.69
C ASP A 38 -1.44 12.37 -0.35
N THR A 39 -1.64 11.14 0.13
CA THR A 39 -1.82 9.93 -0.67
C THR A 39 -3.03 9.15 -0.18
N PRO A 40 -3.75 8.42 -1.04
CA PRO A 40 -4.85 7.57 -0.62
C PRO A 40 -4.41 6.58 0.46
N HIS A 41 -5.22 6.42 1.50
CA HIS A 41 -4.88 5.54 2.61
C HIS A 41 -4.98 4.07 2.16
N ASN A 42 -3.84 3.37 2.19
CA ASN A 42 -3.79 1.92 2.03
C ASN A 42 -3.46 1.29 3.39
N TYR A 43 -4.44 0.71 4.06
CA TYR A 43 -4.23 0.02 5.35
C TYR A 43 -3.45 -1.30 5.20
N ASN A 44 -3.49 -1.90 4.01
CA ASN A 44 -2.76 -3.12 3.64
C ASN A 44 -1.44 -2.78 2.94
N ASP A 45 -0.78 -1.71 3.39
CA ASP A 45 0.50 -1.23 2.85
C ASP A 45 1.69 -2.20 3.07
N HIS A 46 1.46 -3.28 3.80
CA HIS A 46 2.38 -4.39 4.02
C HIS A 46 2.11 -5.60 3.12
N GLU A 47 1.07 -5.57 2.30
CA GLU A 47 0.59 -6.69 1.48
C GLU A 47 0.90 -6.53 -0.01
N LEU A 48 1.98 -5.82 -0.32
CA LEU A 48 2.45 -5.61 -1.70
C LEU A 48 3.26 -6.79 -2.26
N TYR A 49 2.66 -7.98 -2.24
CA TYR A 49 3.28 -9.25 -2.65
C TYR A 49 2.84 -9.70 -4.06
N CYS A 50 2.82 -8.78 -5.03
CA CYS A 50 2.47 -9.05 -6.43
C CYS A 50 1.04 -9.57 -6.64
N GLY A 51 0.15 -9.32 -5.66
CA GLY A 51 -1.24 -9.79 -5.65
C GLY A 51 -1.45 -11.27 -5.32
N GLY A 52 -0.43 -11.96 -4.78
CA GLY A 52 -0.53 -13.34 -4.31
C GLY A 52 0.32 -14.33 -5.10
N PHE A 53 0.78 -15.38 -4.42
CA PHE A 53 1.59 -16.44 -5.03
C PHE A 53 0.92 -17.02 -6.28
N THR A 54 -0.35 -17.43 -6.16
CA THR A 54 -1.12 -17.98 -7.29
C THR A 54 -1.23 -16.96 -8.42
N ARG A 55 -1.52 -15.69 -8.11
CA ARG A 55 -1.67 -14.65 -9.13
C ARG A 55 -0.35 -14.36 -9.83
N GLN A 56 0.76 -14.27 -9.09
CA GLN A 56 2.09 -14.03 -9.64
C GLN A 56 2.53 -15.19 -10.54
N TRP A 57 2.53 -16.42 -10.04
CA TRP A 57 3.17 -17.55 -10.73
C TRP A 57 2.26 -18.29 -11.69
N VAL A 58 0.97 -18.43 -11.36
CA VAL A 58 0.02 -19.18 -12.21
C VAL A 58 -0.58 -18.29 -13.29
N LYS A 59 -0.95 -17.05 -12.97
CA LYS A 59 -1.62 -16.14 -13.91
C LYS A 59 -0.65 -15.19 -14.63
N ASN A 60 0.29 -14.60 -13.88
CA ASN A 60 1.16 -13.54 -14.38
C ASN A 60 2.54 -14.05 -14.82
N GLU A 61 2.75 -15.37 -14.91
CA GLU A 61 3.99 -15.98 -15.42
C GLU A 61 5.25 -15.50 -14.65
N GLY A 62 5.12 -15.30 -13.34
CA GLY A 62 6.16 -14.79 -12.45
C GLY A 62 6.30 -13.26 -12.46
N LYS A 63 5.59 -12.55 -13.32
CA LYS A 63 5.67 -11.08 -13.44
C LYS A 63 5.02 -10.40 -12.24
N CYS A 64 5.60 -9.27 -11.84
CA CYS A 64 5.17 -8.45 -10.72
C CYS A 64 5.26 -6.97 -11.09
N GLY A 65 4.35 -6.15 -10.58
CA GLY A 65 4.41 -4.71 -10.75
C GLY A 65 5.64 -4.11 -10.05
N VAL A 66 6.17 -3.01 -10.60
CA VAL A 66 7.41 -2.37 -10.09
C VAL A 66 7.28 -1.88 -8.64
N CYS A 67 6.05 -1.66 -8.17
CA CYS A 67 5.75 -1.26 -6.79
C CYS A 67 5.14 -2.39 -5.95
N GLY A 68 5.19 -3.64 -6.41
CA GLY A 68 4.65 -4.80 -5.68
C GLY A 68 3.15 -5.07 -5.89
N ASP A 69 2.46 -4.30 -6.73
CA ASP A 69 1.08 -4.61 -7.16
C ASP A 69 1.06 -5.82 -8.12
N ALA A 70 -0.12 -6.40 -8.36
CA ALA A 70 -0.25 -7.46 -9.34
C ALA A 70 0.04 -6.93 -10.76
N TRP A 71 0.76 -7.72 -11.56
CA TRP A 71 1.17 -7.34 -12.91
C TRP A 71 -0.01 -6.99 -13.84
N ASP A 72 -1.14 -7.66 -13.64
CA ASP A 72 -2.35 -7.57 -14.45
C ASP A 72 -3.36 -6.51 -13.94
N THR A 73 -3.04 -5.76 -12.86
CA THR A 73 -3.93 -4.70 -12.34
C THR A 73 -3.75 -3.37 -13.06
N LYS A 74 -4.86 -2.63 -13.23
CA LYS A 74 -4.78 -1.24 -13.71
C LYS A 74 -4.24 -0.33 -12.61
N ALA A 75 -3.41 0.63 -13.02
CA ALA A 75 -2.88 1.69 -12.18
C ALA A 75 -3.95 2.52 -11.43
N SER A 76 -5.18 2.57 -11.92
CA SER A 76 -6.27 3.30 -11.26
C SER A 76 -7.01 2.49 -10.19
N SER A 77 -6.79 1.19 -10.10
CA SER A 77 -7.49 0.30 -9.15
C SER A 77 -6.67 -0.03 -7.90
N SER A 78 -5.38 0.29 -7.87
CA SER A 78 -4.55 0.15 -6.67
C SER A 78 -4.48 1.49 -5.95
N ALA A 79 -4.74 1.49 -4.63
CA ALA A 79 -4.49 2.65 -3.77
C ALA A 79 -3.06 3.19 -3.93
N ASN A 80 -2.11 2.30 -4.22
CA ASN A 80 -0.71 2.63 -4.43
C ASN A 80 -0.49 3.39 -5.74
N THR A 81 -1.36 3.20 -6.73
CA THR A 81 -1.12 3.69 -8.10
C THR A 81 -2.09 4.81 -8.48
N LEU A 82 -3.17 5.01 -7.69
CA LEU A 82 -4.05 6.17 -7.74
C LEU A 82 -3.29 7.49 -7.56
N TRP A 83 -2.34 7.57 -6.63
CA TRP A 83 -1.52 8.78 -6.53
C TRP A 83 -0.50 8.88 -7.68
N ALA A 84 -0.05 7.79 -8.31
CA ALA A 84 0.82 7.91 -9.50
C ALA A 84 0.13 8.73 -10.62
N ALA A 85 -1.19 8.56 -10.77
CA ALA A 85 -2.00 9.27 -11.75
C ALA A 85 -2.29 10.73 -11.36
N SER A 86 -2.33 11.07 -10.07
CA SER A 86 -2.49 12.45 -9.59
C SER A 86 -1.16 13.20 -9.36
N SER A 87 -0.03 12.48 -9.39
CA SER A 87 1.27 12.97 -8.89
C SER A 87 2.35 13.11 -9.95
N THR A 88 1.99 13.51 -11.17
CA THR A 88 2.93 14.26 -12.03
C THR A 88 3.51 15.50 -11.31
N SER A 89 3.03 15.81 -10.10
CA SER A 89 3.47 16.87 -9.20
C SER A 89 4.31 16.41 -7.98
N ALA A 90 4.83 15.17 -7.92
CA ALA A 90 5.69 14.73 -6.82
C ALA A 90 7.04 15.46 -6.84
N SER A 91 7.07 16.70 -6.36
CA SER A 91 8.29 17.39 -5.99
C SER A 91 9.00 16.59 -4.90
N ASN A 92 10.33 16.46 -4.99
CA ASN A 92 11.22 15.83 -4.01
C ASN A 92 11.29 16.60 -2.66
N SER A 93 10.19 17.20 -2.22
CA SER A 93 10.14 18.02 -1.01
C SER A 93 9.73 17.14 0.17
N PRO A 94 10.55 17.01 1.23
CA PRO A 94 10.10 16.39 2.47
C PRO A 94 8.93 17.18 3.06
N PRO A 95 8.02 16.55 3.83
CA PRO A 95 6.94 17.27 4.49
C PRO A 95 7.58 18.22 5.51
N THR A 96 7.59 19.52 5.21
CA THR A 96 7.94 20.53 6.19
C THR A 96 6.91 20.45 7.31
N THR A 97 7.39 20.17 8.52
CA THR A 97 6.65 20.24 9.77
C THR A 97 6.11 21.64 9.99
N SER A 98 4.95 21.93 9.44
CA SER A 98 4.16 23.10 9.80
C SER A 98 2.75 22.90 9.29
N ALA A 99 1.94 22.22 10.10
CA ALA A 99 0.52 22.50 10.16
C ALA A 99 0.36 23.99 10.52
N THR A 100 0.36 24.84 9.50
CA THR A 100 -0.08 26.22 9.61
C THR A 100 -0.71 26.54 8.27
N SER A 101 -2.03 26.48 8.23
CA SER A 101 -2.80 27.12 7.18
C SER A 101 -2.34 28.58 7.02
N PRO A 102 -2.22 29.07 5.78
CA PRO A 102 -2.85 30.35 5.52
C PRO A 102 -3.68 30.32 4.23
N SER A 103 -4.96 30.67 4.41
CA SER A 103 -5.75 31.61 3.59
C SER A 103 -5.90 31.43 2.05
N PRO A 104 -7.00 31.98 1.49
CA PRO A 104 -7.62 31.48 0.27
C PRO A 104 -7.06 32.19 -0.96
N SER A 105 -6.17 31.54 -1.71
CA SER A 105 -5.83 31.95 -3.08
C SER A 105 -5.20 30.81 -3.89
N ALA A 106 -5.78 29.61 -3.79
CA ALA A 106 -5.69 28.66 -4.88
C ALA A 106 -7.07 28.63 -5.53
N ARG A 107 -7.22 29.37 -6.64
CA ARG A 107 -8.39 29.29 -7.52
C ARG A 107 -8.41 27.89 -8.13
N ILE A 108 -8.97 26.96 -7.35
CA ILE A 108 -9.45 25.68 -7.84
C ILE A 108 -10.60 26.04 -8.77
N THR A 109 -10.35 26.04 -10.08
CA THR A 109 -11.43 25.92 -11.06
C THR A 109 -12.10 24.58 -10.77
N ARG A 110 -13.19 24.61 -10.01
CA ARG A 110 -14.08 23.47 -9.81
C ARG A 110 -14.48 23.01 -11.21
N ARG A 111 -14.04 21.81 -11.61
CA ARG A 111 -14.78 21.07 -12.63
C ARG A 111 -16.19 20.85 -12.06
N PRO A 112 -17.26 21.08 -12.84
CA PRO A 112 -18.60 20.88 -12.36
C PRO A 112 -18.78 19.41 -11.98
N VAL A 113 -19.37 19.20 -10.81
CA VAL A 113 -19.87 17.89 -10.37
C VAL A 113 -21.00 17.52 -11.33
N SER A 114 -20.71 16.72 -12.33
CA SER A 114 -21.72 16.00 -13.11
C SER A 114 -21.66 14.52 -12.74
N SER A 115 -22.84 14.00 -12.39
CA SER A 115 -23.25 12.61 -12.18
C SER A 115 -22.67 11.88 -10.97
N ALA A 116 -23.57 11.67 -10.00
CA ALA A 116 -23.54 10.58 -9.05
C ALA A 116 -23.35 9.24 -9.75
N SER A 117 -22.45 8.40 -9.23
CA SER A 117 -22.51 6.96 -9.36
C SER A 117 -22.48 6.36 -7.96
N THR A 118 -23.66 6.04 -7.45
CA THR A 118 -23.84 5.16 -6.31
C THR A 118 -23.19 3.82 -6.64
N SER A 119 -22.06 3.49 -5.99
CA SER A 119 -21.57 2.11 -5.94
C SER A 119 -21.74 1.61 -4.52
N THR A 120 -22.91 1.03 -4.25
CA THR A 120 -23.03 0.01 -3.21
C THR A 120 -22.15 -1.17 -3.62
N SER A 121 -21.08 -1.42 -2.87
CA SER A 121 -20.42 -2.73 -2.85
C SER A 121 -20.32 -3.18 -1.41
N SER A 122 -21.37 -3.87 -0.97
CA SER A 122 -21.28 -4.88 0.06
C SER A 122 -20.34 -5.98 -0.43
N ASP A 123 -19.18 -6.09 0.18
CA ASP A 123 -18.36 -7.30 0.14
C ASP A 123 -17.82 -7.54 1.54
N TRP A 124 -18.02 -8.78 2.00
CA TRP A 124 -17.75 -9.31 3.33
C TRP A 124 -16.26 -9.35 3.67
#